data_AF-A0A507EYH0-F1
#
_entry.id   AF-A0A507EYH0-F1
#
_cell.length_a   1.000
_cell.length_b   1.000
_cell.length_c   1.000
_cell.angle_alpha   90.00
_cell.angle_beta   90.00
_cell.angle_gamma   90.00
#
_symmetry.space_group_name_H-M   'P 1'
#
loop_
_entity.id
_entity.type
_entity.pdbx_description
1 polymer ?
#
loop_
_entity_poly.entity_id
_entity_poly.type
_entity_poly.pdbx_seq_one_letter_code
_entity_poly.pdbx_strand_id
1 'polypeptide(L)'
;MPTCDHFYKALLTCLLKSPCVVEQRNTPRECLNPKYDENSVSPECRLAQRAYVECKTSIMNPRKRFRGPYGGRPPKEEDEEEI
;
A
#
# COMPACT_ATOMS: atom_id res chain seq x y z
N MET A 1 -15.45 -7.78 2.57
CA MET A 1 -16.45 -6.98 1.82
C MET A 1 -15.64 -6.26 0.75
N PRO A 2 -15.59 -6.77 -0.49
CA PRO A 2 -14.35 -6.77 -1.25
C PRO A 2 -14.34 -5.65 -2.28
N THR A 3 -13.94 -4.46 -1.86
CA THR A 3 -13.74 -3.35 -2.81
C THR A 3 -12.29 -2.86 -2.82
N CYS A 4 -11.51 -3.06 -1.76
CA CYS A 4 -10.08 -2.68 -1.69
C CYS A 4 -9.16 -3.73 -1.02
N ASP A 5 -9.63 -4.95 -0.78
CA ASP A 5 -8.88 -5.96 -0.02
C ASP A 5 -7.55 -6.33 -0.70
N HIS A 6 -7.49 -6.32 -2.03
CA HIS A 6 -6.26 -6.56 -2.78
C HIS A 6 -5.20 -5.47 -2.54
N PHE A 7 -5.59 -4.19 -2.63
CA PHE A 7 -4.70 -3.07 -2.32
C PHE A 7 -4.24 -3.08 -0.86
N TYR A 8 -5.14 -3.47 0.05
CA TYR A 8 -4.79 -3.61 1.46
C TYR A 8 -3.75 -4.71 1.69
N LYS A 9 -3.92 -5.89 1.07
CA LYS A 9 -2.93 -6.97 1.15
C LYS A 9 -1.58 -6.56 0.58
N ALA A 10 -1.56 -5.94 -0.60
CA ALA A 10 -0.33 -5.45 -1.23
C ALA A 10 0.41 -4.39 -0.38
N LEU A 11 -0.34 -3.48 0.25
CA LEU A 11 0.23 -2.52 1.19
C LEU A 11 0.82 -3.22 2.41
N LEU A 12 0.13 -4.21 2.96
CA LEU A 12 0.51 -4.90 4.17
C LEU A 12 1.73 -5.79 3.96
N THR A 13 1.81 -6.51 2.84
CA THR A 13 3.01 -7.28 2.46
C THR A 13 4.22 -6.37 2.29
N CYS A 14 4.04 -5.20 1.67
CA CYS A 14 5.12 -4.23 1.48
C CYS A 14 5.63 -3.69 2.83
N LEU A 15 4.73 -3.33 3.74
CA LEU A 15 5.10 -2.82 5.07
C LEU A 15 5.74 -3.89 5.95
N LEU A 16 5.36 -5.16 5.84
CA LEU A 16 6.00 -6.25 6.58
C LEU A 16 7.46 -6.47 6.15
N LYS A 17 7.77 -6.23 4.87
CA LYS A 17 9.15 -6.30 4.34
C LYS A 17 9.98 -5.05 4.67
N SER A 18 9.34 -3.92 5.03
CA SER A 18 10.05 -2.64 5.18
C SER A 18 10.83 -2.55 6.50
N PRO A 19 11.94 -1.80 6.54
CA PRO A 19 12.76 -1.67 7.75
C PRO A 19 12.00 -1.00 8.91
N CYS A 20 10.93 -0.26 8.64
CA CYS A 20 10.07 0.28 9.70
C CYS A 20 9.47 -0.80 10.61
N VAL A 21 9.01 -1.92 10.05
CA VAL A 21 8.41 -3.00 10.85
C VAL A 21 9.48 -3.97 11.34
N VAL A 22 10.48 -4.26 10.50
CA VAL A 22 11.53 -5.24 10.82
C VAL A 22 12.52 -4.70 11.86
N GLU A 23 13.03 -3.48 11.66
CA GLU A 23 14.07 -2.91 12.52
C GLU A 23 13.47 -2.15 13.70
N GLN A 24 12.50 -1.27 13.43
CA GLN A 24 11.94 -0.40 14.46
C GLN A 24 10.80 -1.07 15.26
N ARG A 25 10.31 -2.23 14.80
CA ARG A 25 9.19 -2.98 15.41
C ARG A 25 7.92 -2.15 15.60
N ASN A 26 7.75 -1.12 14.78
CA ASN A 26 6.57 -0.28 14.78
C ASN A 26 5.40 -1.03 14.14
N THR A 27 4.18 -0.64 14.51
CA THR A 27 3.00 -1.19 13.85
C THR A 27 2.93 -0.68 12.40
N PRO A 28 2.38 -1.46 11.45
CA PRO A 28 2.22 -1.01 10.07
C PRO A 28 1.43 0.30 9.94
N ARG A 29 0.56 0.62 10.90
CA ARG A 29 -0.16 1.90 10.97
C ARG A 29 0.74 3.07 11.36
N GLU A 30 1.67 2.85 12.28
CA GLU A 30 2.65 3.87 12.70
C GLU A 30 3.65 4.16 11.59
N CYS A 31 4.03 3.12 10.84
CA CYS A 31 4.90 3.25 9.66
C CYS A 31 4.30 4.09 8.52
N LEU A 32 2.99 4.37 8.54
CA LEU A 32 2.35 5.25 7.55
C LEU A 32 2.32 6.72 7.98
N ASN A 33 2.79 7.02 9.19
CA ASN A 33 2.85 8.38 9.70
C ASN A 33 4.12 9.08 9.22
N PRO A 34 4.03 10.37 8.84
CA PRO A 34 5.16 11.13 8.31
C PRO A 34 6.37 11.19 9.25
N LYS A 35 6.15 10.99 10.56
CA LYS A 35 7.19 10.97 11.59
C LYS A 35 8.16 9.79 11.50
N TYR A 36 7.69 8.63 11.02
CA TYR A 36 8.49 7.41 10.92
C TYR A 36 8.90 7.12 9.46
N ASP A 37 8.37 7.90 8.53
CA ASP A 37 8.36 7.65 7.09
C ASP A 37 9.64 8.09 6.35
N GLU A 38 10.43 9.03 6.88
CA GLU A 38 11.43 9.75 6.08
C GLU A 38 12.50 8.85 5.44
N ASN A 39 12.87 7.73 6.07
CA ASN A 39 13.91 6.83 5.54
C ASN A 39 13.57 5.33 5.64
N SER A 40 12.41 4.96 6.18
CA SER A 40 12.12 3.57 6.54
C SER A 40 11.10 2.87 5.61
N VAL A 41 10.42 3.63 4.75
CA VAL A 41 9.39 3.09 3.85
C VAL A 41 9.81 3.36 2.40
N SER A 42 9.92 2.30 1.61
CA SER A 42 10.30 2.40 0.21
C SER A 42 9.26 3.19 -0.61
N PRO A 43 9.67 3.85 -1.72
CA PRO A 43 8.74 4.58 -2.58
C PRO A 43 7.65 3.67 -3.19
N GLU A 44 7.93 2.37 -3.33
CA GLU A 44 6.97 1.37 -3.80
C GLU A 44 5.83 1.15 -2.80
N CYS A 45 6.14 1.05 -1.51
CA CYS A 45 5.10 0.96 -0.48
C CYS A 45 4.22 2.22 -0.43
N ARG A 46 4.80 3.39 -0.71
CA ARG A 46 4.03 4.65 -0.82
C ARG A 46 3.09 4.66 -2.02
N LEU A 47 3.49 4.05 -3.14
CA LEU A 47 2.63 3.89 -4.30
C LEU A 47 1.43 2.99 -3.95
N ALA A 48 1.67 1.86 -3.27
CA ALA A 48 0.61 0.97 -2.80
C ALA A 48 -0.32 1.66 -1.78
N GLN A 49 0.22 2.50 -0.90
CA GLN A 49 -0.56 3.28 0.06
C GLN A 49 -1.51 4.25 -0.67
N ARG A 50 -1.00 4.98 -1.67
CA ARG A 50 -1.81 5.89 -2.49
C ARG A 50 -2.93 5.13 -3.20
N ALA A 51 -2.63 3.98 -3.81
CA ALA A 51 -3.62 3.14 -4.47
C ALA A 51 -4.73 2.69 -3.51
N TYR A 52 -4.38 2.27 -2.28
CA TYR A 52 -5.36 1.89 -1.27
C TYR A 52 -6.24 3.07 -0.84
N VAL A 53 -5.66 4.26 -0.61
CA VAL A 53 -6.41 5.47 -0.24
C VAL A 53 -7.33 5.90 -1.37
N GLU A 54 -6.88 5.85 -2.61
CA GLU A 54 -7.70 6.18 -3.77
C GLU A 54 -8.85 5.20 -3.98
N CYS A 55 -8.60 3.90 -3.81
CA CYS A 55 -9.63 2.87 -3.82
C CYS A 55 -10.71 3.19 -2.77
N LYS A 56 -10.30 3.45 -1.52
CA LYS A 56 -11.23 3.83 -0.45
C LYS A 56 -11.99 5.12 -0.76
N THR A 57 -11.30 6.11 -1.32
CA THR A 57 -11.91 7.39 -1.70
C THR A 57 -12.90 7.22 -2.86
N SER A 58 -12.67 6.29 -3.78
CA SER A 58 -13.57 5.99 -4.90
C SER A 58 -14.90 5.37 -4.45
N ILE A 59 -14.86 4.61 -3.35
CA ILE A 59 -16.05 4.03 -2.70
C ILE A 59 -16.82 5.13 -1.97
N MET A 60 -16.10 5.98 -1.23
CA MET A 60 -16.71 7.07 -0.45
C MET A 60 -17.23 8.21 -1.33
N ASN A 61 -16.62 8.45 -2.48
CA ASN A 61 -16.98 9.52 -3.41
C ASN A 61 -17.33 8.96 -4.79
N PRO A 62 -18.64 8.83 -5.11
CA PRO A 62 -19.08 8.21 -6.36
C PRO A 62 -18.67 9.01 -7.60
N ARG A 63 -18.31 10.30 -7.47
CA ARG A 63 -17.79 11.11 -8.57
C ARG A 63 -16.42 10.61 -9.06
N LYS A 64 -15.65 9.95 -8.19
CA LYS A 64 -14.35 9.34 -8.53
C LYS A 64 -14.48 7.92 -9.08
N ARG A 65 -15.64 7.28 -8.91
CA ARG A 65 -15.91 5.91 -9.39
C ARG A 65 -15.85 5.79 -10.91
N PHE A 66 -16.32 6.82 -11.63
CA PHE A 66 -16.39 6.81 -13.10
C PHE A 66 -15.04 6.94 -13.81
N ARG A 67 -13.99 7.41 -13.12
CA ARG A 67 -12.63 7.50 -13.70
C ARG A 67 -11.72 6.33 -13.31
N GLY A 68 -12.21 5.42 -12.46
CA GLY A 68 -11.45 4.30 -11.91
C GLY A 68 -10.32 4.77 -10.96
N PRO A 69 -10.04 4.05 -9.86
CA PRO A 69 -8.90 4.35 -8.99
C PRO A 69 -7.58 3.81 -9.59
N TYR A 70 -7.22 4.27 -10.79
CA TYR A 70 -6.25 3.66 -11.73
C TYR A 70 -6.83 2.50 -12.56
N GLY A 71 -6.79 2.66 -13.88
CA GLY A 71 -6.86 1.54 -14.80
C GLY A 71 -5.63 0.65 -14.61
N GLY A 72 -5.81 -0.41 -13.82
CA GLY A 72 -4.97 -1.60 -13.70
C GLY A 72 -3.48 -1.51 -14.01
N ARG A 73 -2.66 -1.59 -12.96
CA ARG A 73 -1.74 -2.74 -12.89
C ARG A 73 -1.51 -3.12 -11.42
N PRO A 74 -1.83 -4.37 -11.00
CA PRO A 74 -1.28 -4.89 -9.75
C PRO A 74 0.25 -4.99 -9.89
N PRO A 75 1.02 -4.78 -8.80
CA PRO A 75 2.44 -5.10 -8.84
C PRO A 75 2.61 -6.56 -9.24
N LYS A 76 3.54 -6.84 -10.17
CA LYS A 76 3.88 -8.20 -10.59
C LYS A 76 4.36 -8.99 -9.38
N GLU A 77 3.88 -10.22 -9.25
CA GLU A 77 4.51 -11.25 -8.40
C GLU A 77 5.87 -11.58 -9.02
N GLU A 78 6.89 -10.79 -8.68
CA GLU A 78 8.30 -11.08 -8.97
C GLU A 78 9.06 -10.82 -7.65
N ASP A 79 9.00 -11.80 -6.74
CA ASP A 79 9.93 -12.03 -5.61
C ASP A 79 9.71 -13.48 -5.11
N GLU A 80 9.58 -14.46 -6.01
CA GLU A 80 9.60 -15.89 -5.67
C GLU A 80 10.80 -16.65 -6.26
N GLU A 81 11.73 -15.98 -6.96
CA GLU A 81 12.98 -16.62 -7.40
C GLU A 81 14.18 -15.69 -7.20
N GLU A 82 14.86 -15.84 -6.06
CA GLU A 82 16.32 -15.96 -6.05
C GLU A 82 16.73 -16.81 -4.82
N ILE A 83 16.85 -18.12 -5.06
CA ILE A 83 17.79 -19.02 -4.37
C ILE A 83 18.91 -19.30 -5.37
#